data_AF-X1QFH4-F1
#
_entry.id   AF-X1QFH4-F1
#
_cell.length_a   1.000
_cell.length_b   1.000
_cell.length_c   1.000
_cell.angle_alpha   90.00
_cell.angle_beta   90.00
_cell.angle_gamma   90.00
#
_symmetry.space_group_name_H-M   'P 1'
#
loop_
_entity.id
_entity.type
_entity.pdbx_description
1 polymer ?
#
loop_
_entity_poly.entity_id
_entity_poly.type
_entity_poly.pdbx_seq_one_letter_code
_entity_poly.pdbx_strand_id
1 'polypeptide(L)'
;PWAIAAGTAAAIALGTGASLNKALAGDMPDRHQLSVSQDADADLLADKEEIAIGYRVFKADQNRNQISDGVELANRCGVVIEQLPWEDEVTDPNQTYKWCMLQHGLETCDVCGATVNMGPAGIVNPRLGLRVNCPLIAIHYMEHGSFGYEGDVHEERLDVAALSRALEIRFPYDP
;
A
#
# COMPACT_ATOMS: atom_id res chain seq x y z
N PRO A 1 -23.23 -69.43 6.48
CA PRO A 1 -21.79 -69.39 6.14
C PRO A 1 -21.62 -69.47 4.61
N TRP A 2 -21.20 -68.48 3.83
CA TRP A 2 -20.33 -67.30 3.99
C TRP A 2 -20.64 -66.42 2.75
N ALA A 3 -20.75 -65.10 2.91
CA ALA A 3 -20.87 -64.15 1.80
C ALA A 3 -19.64 -63.23 1.83
N ILE A 4 -18.89 -63.17 0.73
CA ILE A 4 -17.72 -62.28 0.58
C ILE A 4 -18.20 -61.04 -0.16
N ALA A 5 -18.25 -59.91 0.54
CA ALA A 5 -18.47 -58.59 -0.06
C ALA A 5 -17.11 -58.01 -0.48
N ALA A 6 -16.96 -57.70 -1.77
CA ALA A 6 -15.81 -57.00 -2.32
C ALA A 6 -15.94 -55.49 -2.06
N GLY A 7 -15.03 -54.93 -1.24
CA GLY A 7 -14.93 -53.49 -1.03
C GLY A 7 -14.01 -52.84 -2.07
N THR A 8 -14.50 -51.83 -2.78
CA THR A 8 -13.72 -50.96 -3.66
C THR A 8 -12.90 -49.98 -2.82
N ALA A 9 -11.57 -50.10 -2.86
CA ALA A 9 -10.66 -49.09 -2.32
C ALA A 9 -10.44 -47.98 -3.38
N ALA A 10 -10.89 -46.76 -3.08
CA ALA A 10 -10.51 -45.59 -3.87
C ALA A 10 -9.12 -45.13 -3.43
N ALA A 11 -8.12 -45.32 -4.29
CA ALA A 11 -6.79 -44.77 -4.09
C ALA A 11 -6.83 -43.27 -4.43
N ILE A 12 -6.66 -42.41 -3.42
CA ILE A 12 -6.39 -40.98 -3.63
C ILE A 12 -4.92 -40.87 -4.00
N ALA A 13 -4.65 -40.68 -5.29
CA ALA A 13 -3.31 -40.36 -5.78
C ALA A 13 -2.96 -38.93 -5.36
N LEU A 14 -2.07 -38.78 -4.39
CA LEU A 14 -1.45 -37.50 -4.06
C LEU A 14 -0.47 -37.15 -5.19
N GLY A 15 -0.90 -36.21 -6.05
CA GLY A 15 -0.07 -35.66 -7.12
C GLY A 15 1.17 -34.98 -6.55
N THR A 16 2.34 -35.39 -7.05
CA THR A 16 3.67 -34.99 -6.61
C THR A 16 3.98 -33.52 -6.94
N GLY A 17 4.18 -32.72 -5.89
CA GLY A 17 5.28 -31.74 -5.72
C GLY A 17 5.38 -30.49 -6.61
N ALA A 18 4.85 -30.47 -7.83
CA ALA A 18 5.05 -29.35 -8.76
C ALA A 18 4.08 -28.17 -8.52
N SER A 19 2.89 -28.44 -7.96
CA SER A 19 1.86 -27.44 -7.69
C SER A 19 2.13 -26.60 -6.43
N LEU A 20 2.81 -27.17 -5.42
CA LEU A 20 3.15 -26.43 -4.20
C LEU A 20 4.19 -25.35 -4.51
N ASN A 21 5.21 -25.64 -5.30
CA ASN A 21 6.24 -24.65 -5.63
C ASN A 21 5.71 -23.47 -6.45
N LYS A 22 4.66 -23.67 -7.26
CA LYS A 22 4.04 -22.58 -8.02
C LYS A 22 3.04 -21.77 -7.18
N ALA A 23 2.42 -22.39 -6.17
CA ALA A 23 1.61 -21.71 -5.16
C ALA A 23 2.48 -20.94 -4.15
N LEU A 24 3.68 -21.42 -3.83
CA LEU A 24 4.65 -20.72 -2.98
C LEU A 24 5.48 -19.66 -3.73
N ALA A 25 5.67 -19.78 -5.05
CA ALA A 25 6.41 -18.81 -5.86
C ALA A 25 5.56 -17.62 -6.35
N GLY A 26 4.25 -17.66 -6.14
CA GLY A 26 3.33 -16.59 -6.55
C GLY A 26 3.09 -15.50 -5.51
N ASP A 27 3.71 -15.60 -4.33
CA ASP A 27 3.25 -14.88 -3.14
C ASP A 27 4.41 -14.42 -2.25
N MET A 28 5.54 -14.03 -2.84
CA MET A 28 6.49 -13.23 -2.08
C MET A 28 5.92 -11.81 -2.03
N PRO A 29 5.57 -11.29 -0.84
CA PRO A 29 5.10 -9.92 -0.71
C PRO A 29 6.15 -8.97 -1.32
N ASP A 30 5.66 -7.91 -1.96
CA ASP A 30 6.55 -6.89 -2.54
C ASP A 30 7.48 -6.39 -1.43
N ARG A 31 8.79 -6.37 -1.68
CA ARG A 31 9.77 -6.03 -0.66
C ARG A 31 9.67 -4.59 -0.15
N HIS A 32 8.94 -3.72 -0.85
CA HIS A 32 8.63 -2.38 -0.38
C HIS A 32 7.51 -2.37 0.68
N GLN A 33 6.75 -3.47 0.84
CA GLN A 33 5.70 -3.60 1.84
C GLN A 33 6.31 -3.85 3.22
N LEU A 34 6.69 -2.76 3.88
CA LEU A 34 7.31 -2.79 5.19
C LEU A 34 6.30 -3.22 6.25
N SER A 35 6.74 -4.05 7.19
CA SER A 35 5.90 -4.54 8.28
C SER A 35 5.36 -3.41 9.15
N VAL A 36 4.09 -3.50 9.52
CA VAL A 36 3.42 -2.50 10.37
C VAL A 36 3.25 -3.05 11.78
N SER A 37 3.60 -2.25 12.78
CA SER A 37 3.36 -2.62 14.18
C SER A 37 1.88 -2.47 14.53
N GLN A 38 1.32 -3.44 15.25
CA GLN A 38 -0.09 -3.43 15.67
C GLN A 38 -1.04 -3.37 14.47
N ASP A 39 -0.86 -4.32 13.56
CA ASP A 39 -1.71 -4.61 12.39
C ASP A 39 -2.27 -6.02 12.61
N ALA A 40 -3.52 -6.11 13.04
CA ALA A 40 -4.11 -7.35 13.53
C ALA A 40 -4.51 -8.34 12.43
N ASP A 41 -4.73 -7.89 11.21
CA ASP A 41 -5.09 -8.73 10.06
C ASP A 41 -4.03 -8.79 8.95
N ALA A 42 -2.90 -8.11 9.16
CA ALA A 42 -1.72 -8.09 8.29
C ALA A 42 -2.00 -7.50 6.91
N ASP A 43 -2.76 -6.42 6.86
CA ASP A 43 -3.18 -5.75 5.62
C ASP A 43 -2.30 -4.55 5.21
N LEU A 44 -1.31 -4.19 6.05
CA LEU A 44 -0.41 -3.04 5.99
C LEU A 44 -0.97 -1.72 6.53
N LEU A 45 -2.03 -1.76 7.32
CA LEU A 45 -2.52 -0.66 8.15
C LEU A 45 -2.42 -1.04 9.63
N ALA A 46 -2.03 -0.09 10.47
CA ALA A 46 -2.11 -0.31 11.90
C ALA A 46 -3.58 -0.22 12.35
N ASP A 47 -3.98 -0.97 13.36
CA ASP A 47 -5.34 -0.98 13.92
C ASP A 47 -5.86 0.46 14.19
N LYS A 48 -4.97 1.33 14.68
CA LYS A 48 -5.28 2.74 14.98
C LYS A 48 -5.56 3.56 13.71
N GLU A 49 -4.87 3.26 12.62
CA GLU A 49 -5.01 3.94 11.33
C GLU A 49 -6.34 3.54 10.73
N GLU A 50 -6.64 2.24 10.70
CA GLU A 50 -7.92 1.72 10.24
C GLU A 50 -9.10 2.34 10.98
N ILE A 51 -9.04 2.39 12.32
CA ILE A 51 -10.08 3.05 13.13
C ILE A 51 -10.23 4.53 12.73
N ALA A 52 -9.12 5.23 12.47
CA ALA A 52 -9.13 6.65 12.12
C ALA A 52 -9.75 6.91 10.73
N ILE A 53 -9.60 5.98 9.79
CA ILE A 53 -10.09 6.12 8.41
C ILE A 53 -11.38 5.31 8.11
N GLY A 54 -11.86 4.53 9.08
CA GLY A 54 -13.13 3.80 9.02
C GLY A 54 -13.05 2.37 8.45
N TYR A 55 -11.87 1.77 8.40
CA TYR A 55 -11.64 0.37 8.03
C TYR A 55 -11.95 -0.58 9.19
N ARG A 56 -11.84 -1.90 8.95
CA ARG A 56 -12.15 -2.94 9.95
C ARG A 56 -10.90 -3.75 10.27
N VAL A 57 -10.42 -3.52 11.49
CA VAL A 57 -9.24 -4.13 12.15
C VAL A 57 -9.01 -5.64 12.02
N PHE A 58 -10.02 -6.41 11.63
CA PHE A 58 -9.92 -7.87 11.54
C PHE A 58 -10.36 -8.39 10.17
N LYS A 59 -10.28 -7.56 9.13
CA LYS A 59 -10.71 -7.89 7.77
C LYS A 59 -9.79 -7.24 6.72
N ALA A 60 -8.71 -7.94 6.42
CA ALA A 60 -7.64 -7.48 5.53
C ALA A 60 -8.04 -7.17 4.08
N ASP A 61 -9.17 -7.70 3.60
CA ASP A 61 -9.73 -7.41 2.26
C ASP A 61 -11.23 -7.17 2.43
N GLN A 62 -11.62 -5.90 2.55
CA GLN A 62 -12.99 -5.55 2.86
C GLN A 62 -13.92 -5.60 1.64
N ASN A 63 -13.43 -5.24 0.46
CA ASN A 63 -14.22 -5.24 -0.77
C ASN A 63 -14.18 -6.59 -1.52
N ARG A 64 -13.36 -7.54 -1.07
CA ARG A 64 -13.15 -8.89 -1.63
C ARG A 64 -12.54 -8.85 -3.03
N ASN A 65 -11.66 -7.89 -3.31
CA ASN A 65 -10.98 -7.76 -4.59
C ASN A 65 -9.66 -8.56 -4.66
N GLN A 66 -9.30 -9.30 -3.60
CA GLN A 66 -8.05 -10.07 -3.46
C GLN A 66 -6.79 -9.22 -3.30
N ILE A 67 -6.93 -7.94 -2.97
CA ILE A 67 -5.86 -7.01 -2.63
C ILE A 67 -6.08 -6.62 -1.17
N SER A 68 -5.02 -6.59 -0.37
CA SER A 68 -5.17 -6.13 1.01
C SER A 68 -5.50 -4.64 1.05
N ASP A 69 -6.32 -4.26 2.02
CA ASP A 69 -6.92 -2.95 2.19
C ASP A 69 -5.86 -1.83 2.30
N GLY A 70 -4.77 -2.06 3.03
CA GLY A 70 -3.61 -1.16 3.10
C GLY A 70 -2.84 -1.02 1.78
N VAL A 71 -2.59 -2.13 1.08
CA VAL A 71 -1.92 -2.12 -0.24
C VAL A 71 -2.76 -1.36 -1.27
N GLU A 72 -4.06 -1.63 -1.32
CA GLU A 72 -4.98 -0.93 -2.21
C GLU A 72 -5.01 0.57 -1.91
N LEU A 73 -5.13 0.95 -0.63
CA LEU A 73 -5.19 2.35 -0.25
C LEU A 73 -3.90 3.12 -0.61
N ALA A 74 -2.73 2.54 -0.35
CA ALA A 74 -1.44 3.13 -0.71
C ALA A 74 -1.30 3.33 -2.21
N ASN A 75 -1.61 2.30 -3.01
CA ASN A 75 -1.58 2.39 -4.47
C ASN A 75 -2.54 3.47 -4.99
N ARG A 76 -3.77 3.55 -4.46
CA ARG A 76 -4.74 4.58 -4.82
C ARG A 76 -4.23 5.99 -4.48
N CYS A 77 -3.63 6.17 -3.31
CA CYS A 77 -2.99 7.43 -2.94
C CYS A 77 -1.89 7.81 -3.94
N GLY A 78 -1.00 6.87 -4.29
CA GLY A 78 0.05 7.07 -5.29
C GLY A 78 -0.50 7.55 -6.63
N VAL A 79 -1.51 6.86 -7.17
CA VAL A 79 -2.18 7.23 -8.43
C VAL A 79 -2.80 8.63 -8.36
N VAL A 80 -3.46 8.99 -7.25
CA VAL A 80 -4.03 10.33 -7.10
C VAL A 80 -2.94 11.39 -7.03
N ILE A 81 -1.86 11.15 -6.28
CA ILE A 81 -0.72 12.09 -6.17
C ILE A 81 -0.04 12.30 -7.54
N GLU A 82 0.11 11.24 -8.33
CA GLU A 82 0.67 11.33 -9.69
C GLU A 82 -0.12 12.31 -10.56
N GLN A 83 -1.46 12.31 -10.42
CA GLN A 83 -2.38 13.17 -11.17
C GLN A 83 -2.49 14.59 -10.63
N LEU A 84 -1.99 14.90 -9.43
CA LEU A 84 -1.99 16.26 -8.90
C LEU A 84 -1.05 17.15 -9.74
N PRO A 85 -1.42 18.42 -9.97
CA PRO A 85 -0.50 19.40 -10.54
C PRO A 85 0.66 19.66 -9.57
N TRP A 86 1.81 20.04 -10.12
CA TRP A 86 2.87 20.68 -9.35
C TRP A 86 2.45 22.10 -8.94
N GLU A 87 3.05 22.61 -7.86
CA GLU A 87 2.74 23.95 -7.30
C GLU A 87 2.79 25.07 -8.35
N ASP A 88 3.70 25.02 -9.31
CA ASP A 88 3.86 26.00 -10.39
C ASP A 88 2.87 25.82 -11.55
N GLU A 89 2.15 24.70 -11.58
CA GLU A 89 1.09 24.39 -12.55
C GLU A 89 -0.32 24.74 -12.03
N VAL A 90 -0.45 25.10 -10.74
CA VAL A 90 -1.73 25.39 -10.11
C VAL A 90 -2.34 26.67 -10.69
N THR A 91 -3.59 26.56 -11.15
CA THR A 91 -4.36 27.70 -11.68
C THR A 91 -5.59 28.05 -10.83
N ASP A 92 -6.11 27.12 -10.03
CA ASP A 92 -7.20 27.33 -9.07
C ASP A 92 -6.64 27.35 -7.63
N PRO A 93 -6.84 28.43 -6.86
CA PRO A 93 -6.31 28.54 -5.48
C PRO A 93 -6.87 27.51 -4.49
N ASN A 94 -7.96 26.81 -4.82
CA ASN A 94 -8.52 25.75 -3.98
C ASN A 94 -8.12 24.33 -4.42
N GLN A 95 -7.40 24.20 -5.53
CA GLN A 95 -6.97 22.91 -6.06
C GLN A 95 -5.90 22.28 -5.17
N THR A 96 -6.04 20.99 -4.88
CA THR A 96 -4.98 20.20 -4.23
C THR A 96 -3.80 20.04 -5.18
N TYR A 97 -2.57 20.19 -4.67
CA TYR A 97 -1.35 20.10 -5.47
C TYR A 97 -0.23 19.42 -4.71
N LYS A 98 0.79 18.99 -5.46
CA LYS A 98 2.07 18.50 -4.90
C LYS A 98 3.17 19.54 -5.07
N TRP A 99 4.09 19.56 -4.13
CA TRP A 99 5.26 20.45 -4.15
C TRP A 99 6.53 19.65 -3.86
N CYS A 100 7.65 20.13 -4.37
CA CYS A 100 8.97 19.59 -4.08
C CYS A 100 9.99 20.73 -4.13
N MET A 101 10.79 20.88 -3.07
CA MET A 101 11.94 21.77 -3.10
C MET A 101 13.16 20.97 -3.56
N LEU A 102 13.39 20.97 -4.88
CA LEU A 102 14.49 20.21 -5.49
C LEU A 102 15.83 20.56 -4.84
N GLN A 103 16.54 19.54 -4.39
CA GLN A 103 17.90 19.65 -3.87
C GLN A 103 18.91 19.04 -4.83
N HIS A 104 20.17 19.47 -4.70
CA HIS A 104 21.30 18.85 -5.40
C HIS A 104 21.70 17.56 -4.68
N GLY A 105 20.92 16.51 -4.90
CA GLY A 105 21.19 15.17 -4.43
C GLY A 105 20.03 14.22 -4.74
N LEU A 106 20.35 12.93 -4.70
CA LEU A 106 19.41 11.86 -4.94
C LEU A 106 19.29 11.04 -3.67
N GLU A 107 18.11 10.47 -3.51
CA GLU A 107 17.83 9.43 -2.53
C GLU A 107 17.60 8.11 -3.27
N THR A 108 18.19 7.04 -2.76
CA THR A 108 18.16 5.71 -3.38
C THR A 108 17.26 4.78 -2.58
N CYS A 109 16.39 4.04 -3.26
CA CYS A 109 15.61 2.97 -2.67
C CYS A 109 16.48 1.70 -2.49
N ASP A 110 16.60 1.21 -1.25
CA ASP A 110 17.40 0.02 -0.94
C ASP A 110 16.77 -1.31 -1.41
N VAL A 111 15.49 -1.28 -1.78
CA VAL A 111 14.77 -2.45 -2.29
C VAL A 111 15.04 -2.69 -3.77
N CYS A 112 14.90 -1.66 -4.61
CA CYS A 112 14.96 -1.80 -6.06
C CYS A 112 16.06 -0.96 -6.75
N GLY A 113 16.74 -0.07 -6.02
CA GLY A 113 17.79 0.80 -6.55
C GLY A 113 17.30 2.01 -7.33
N ALA A 114 15.99 2.28 -7.36
CA ALA A 114 15.44 3.50 -7.97
C ALA A 114 15.93 4.74 -7.22
N THR A 115 16.10 5.84 -7.94
CA THR A 115 16.56 7.11 -7.37
C THR A 115 15.51 8.21 -7.53
N VAL A 116 15.27 8.97 -6.48
CA VAL A 116 14.37 10.14 -6.45
C VAL A 116 15.13 11.38 -5.98
N ASN A 117 14.57 12.58 -6.15
CA ASN A 117 15.18 13.77 -5.56
C ASN A 117 15.04 13.73 -4.03
N MET A 118 16.13 14.00 -3.30
CA MET A 118 16.15 13.98 -1.83
C MET A 118 15.52 15.22 -1.17
N GLY A 119 15.02 16.15 -1.97
CA GLY A 119 14.42 17.37 -1.48
C GLY A 119 13.13 17.09 -0.69
N PRO A 120 12.78 17.95 0.29
CA PRO A 120 11.49 17.84 0.95
C PRO A 120 10.38 18.03 -0.09
N ALA A 121 9.35 17.21 0.05
CA ALA A 121 8.19 17.22 -0.82
C ALA A 121 6.92 16.97 -0.01
N GLY A 122 5.77 17.20 -0.63
CA GLY A 122 4.50 16.93 0.03
C GLY A 122 3.29 17.31 -0.80
N ILE A 123 2.13 17.22 -0.13
CA ILE A 123 0.83 17.54 -0.68
C ILE A 123 0.22 18.69 0.13
N VAL A 124 -0.44 19.62 -0.57
CA VAL A 124 -1.23 20.68 0.03
C VAL A 124 -2.65 20.60 -0.50
N ASN A 125 -3.63 20.59 0.41
CA ASN A 125 -5.04 20.79 0.09
C ASN A 125 -5.47 22.15 0.69
N PRO A 126 -5.48 23.23 -0.12
CA PRO A 126 -5.78 24.58 0.36
C PRO A 126 -7.20 24.69 0.92
N ARG A 127 -8.16 24.01 0.28
CA ARG A 127 -9.58 24.03 0.66
C ARG A 127 -9.81 23.48 2.07
N LEU A 128 -9.05 22.47 2.47
CA LEU A 128 -9.10 21.88 3.81
C LEU A 128 -8.08 22.49 4.79
N GLY A 129 -7.19 23.36 4.33
CA GLY A 129 -6.09 23.89 5.13
C GLY A 129 -5.10 22.82 5.59
N LEU A 130 -4.92 21.75 4.80
CA LEU A 130 -4.06 20.63 5.14
C LEU A 130 -2.76 20.66 4.34
N ARG A 131 -1.66 20.31 5.02
CA ARG A 131 -0.34 20.08 4.41
C ARG A 131 0.23 18.80 4.99
N VAL A 132 0.65 17.91 4.10
CA VAL A 132 1.22 16.60 4.47
C VAL A 132 2.62 16.53 3.86
N ASN A 133 3.62 16.26 4.71
CA ASN A 133 4.96 15.95 4.23
C ASN A 133 4.92 14.54 3.62
N CYS A 134 5.40 14.44 2.39
CA CYS A 134 5.44 13.21 1.64
C CYS A 134 6.66 13.29 0.73
N PRO A 135 7.84 12.88 1.23
CA PRO A 135 9.05 12.80 0.42
C PRO A 135 8.81 11.96 -0.84
N LEU A 136 9.57 12.22 -1.91
CA LEU A 136 9.39 11.48 -3.16
C LEU A 136 9.64 9.98 -2.99
N ILE A 137 10.51 9.57 -2.05
CA ILE A 137 10.73 8.15 -1.73
C ILE A 137 9.48 7.51 -1.13
N ALA A 138 8.69 8.27 -0.36
CA ALA A 138 7.43 7.77 0.19
C ALA A 138 6.38 7.55 -0.91
N ILE A 139 6.38 8.42 -1.93
CA ILE A 139 5.53 8.23 -3.13
C ILE A 139 5.94 6.97 -3.89
N HIS A 140 7.25 6.76 -4.08
CA HIS A 140 7.78 5.52 -4.68
C HIS A 140 7.32 4.26 -3.92
N TYR A 141 7.38 4.24 -2.59
CA TYR A 141 6.88 3.11 -1.79
C TYR A 141 5.35 2.92 -1.87
N MET A 142 4.59 4.00 -2.04
CA MET A 142 3.14 3.92 -2.25
C MET A 142 2.76 3.25 -3.58
N GLU A 143 3.59 3.36 -4.62
CA GLU A 143 3.41 2.62 -5.90
C GLU A 143 3.55 1.10 -5.73
N HIS A 144 4.17 0.67 -4.63
CA HIS A 144 4.32 -0.73 -4.23
C HIS A 144 3.37 -1.13 -3.08
N GLY A 145 2.43 -0.25 -2.71
CA GLY A 145 1.41 -0.54 -1.71
C GLY A 145 1.84 -0.33 -0.25
N SER A 146 2.82 0.53 0.02
CA SER A 146 3.31 0.78 1.39
C SER A 146 3.21 2.25 1.79
N PHE A 147 2.76 2.52 3.02
CA PHE A 147 2.87 3.84 3.66
C PHE A 147 4.16 4.02 4.47
N GLY A 148 4.86 2.91 4.75
CA GLY A 148 6.22 2.93 5.29
C GLY A 148 7.24 2.99 4.17
N TYR A 149 8.31 3.75 4.37
CA TYR A 149 9.36 3.94 3.37
C TYR A 149 10.74 3.99 4.01
N GLU A 150 11.74 3.52 3.27
CA GLU A 150 13.14 3.46 3.70
C GLU A 150 14.03 3.78 2.48
N GLY A 151 14.70 4.92 2.52
CA GLY A 151 15.75 5.31 1.60
C GLY A 151 17.02 5.67 2.34
N ASP A 152 18.10 5.89 1.59
CA ASP A 152 19.40 6.29 2.15
C ASP A 152 19.40 7.69 2.81
N VAL A 153 18.31 8.47 2.67
CA VAL A 153 18.13 9.79 3.28
C VAL A 153 16.95 9.85 4.24
N HIS A 154 15.78 9.32 3.86
CA HIS A 154 14.56 9.36 4.67
C HIS A 154 14.03 7.96 5.00
N GLU A 155 13.63 7.76 6.25
CA GLU A 155 12.99 6.54 6.72
C GLU A 155 11.86 6.92 7.69
N GLU A 156 10.62 6.59 7.34
CA GLU A 156 9.47 6.85 8.22
C GLU A 156 8.21 6.08 7.75
N ARG A 157 7.08 6.39 8.38
CA ARG A 157 5.74 6.02 7.91
C ARG A 157 4.89 7.27 7.79
N LEU A 158 4.16 7.40 6.68
CA LEU A 158 3.23 8.51 6.47
C LEU A 158 2.05 8.44 7.46
N ASP A 159 1.54 9.60 7.88
CA ASP A 159 0.25 9.70 8.56
C ASP A 159 -0.87 9.40 7.55
N VAL A 160 -1.31 8.14 7.52
CA VAL A 160 -2.32 7.62 6.59
C VAL A 160 -3.60 8.45 6.64
N ALA A 161 -4.09 8.78 7.83
CA ALA A 161 -5.33 9.52 8.01
C ALA A 161 -5.22 10.96 7.48
N ALA A 162 -4.10 11.65 7.79
CA ALA A 162 -3.85 12.99 7.28
C ALA A 162 -3.71 13.00 5.75
N LEU A 163 -3.00 12.03 5.18
CA LEU A 163 -2.81 11.88 3.74
C LEU A 163 -4.14 11.61 3.03
N SER A 164 -4.88 10.57 3.43
CA SER A 164 -6.17 10.24 2.82
C SER A 164 -7.14 11.41 2.90
N ARG A 165 -7.15 12.15 4.01
CA ARG A 165 -7.97 13.36 4.15
C ARG A 165 -7.52 14.49 3.23
N ALA A 166 -6.21 14.73 3.09
CA ALA A 166 -5.68 15.76 2.18
C ALA A 166 -5.96 15.42 0.71
N LEU A 167 -5.94 14.14 0.34
CA LEU A 167 -6.29 13.66 -0.99
C LEU A 167 -7.80 13.47 -1.19
N GLU A 168 -8.60 13.62 -0.13
CA GLU A 168 -10.05 13.37 -0.12
C GLU A 168 -10.45 11.96 -0.54
N ILE A 169 -9.54 11.00 -0.38
CA ILE A 169 -9.78 9.58 -0.64
C ILE A 169 -10.58 9.01 0.54
N ARG A 170 -11.66 8.31 0.22
CA ARG A 170 -12.48 7.58 1.19
C ARG A 170 -12.62 6.13 0.79
N PHE A 171 -12.54 5.24 1.76
CA PHE A 171 -12.90 3.83 1.70
C PHE A 171 -13.49 3.49 3.08
N PRO A 172 -14.54 2.64 3.22
CA PRO A 172 -14.60 1.32 2.60
C PRO A 172 -15.63 1.04 1.51
N TYR A 173 -16.23 2.07 0.93
CA TYR A 173 -17.19 1.87 -0.16
C TYR A 173 -17.10 3.01 -1.18
N ASP A 174 -16.40 2.77 -2.28
CA ASP A 174 -16.83 3.35 -3.56
C ASP A 174 -17.81 2.33 -4.19
N PRO A 175 -19.05 2.73 -4.52
CA PRO A 175 -20.09 1.84 -5.05
C PRO A 175 -19.77 1.24 -6.43
#